data_AF-A0A968YTV1-F1
#
_entry.id   AF-A0A968YTV1-F1
#
_cell.length_a   1.000
_cell.length_b   1.000
_cell.length_c   1.000
_cell.angle_alpha   90.00
_cell.angle_beta   90.00
_cell.angle_gamma   90.00
#
_symmetry.space_group_name_H-M   'P 1'
#
loop_
_entity.id
_entity.type
_entity.pdbx_description
1 polymer ?
#
loop_
_entity_poly.entity_id
_entity_poly.type
_entity_poly.pdbx_seq_one_letter_code
_entity_poly.pdbx_strand_id
1 'polypeptide(L)' 'MSSDFDRGIMKFKGADSPIAITLSAVLVLGAILGLVWWSLHSAYVFH' A
#
# COMPACT_ATOMS: atom_id res chain seq x y z
N MET A 1 -6.66 -18.23 -4.74
CA MET A 1 -7.63 -17.90 -3.68
C MET A 1 -7.56 -16.40 -3.42
N SER A 2 -8.29 -15.62 -4.22
CA SER A 2 -8.58 -14.18 -4.02
C SER A 2 -10.08 -13.88 -4.20
N SER A 3 -10.82 -14.82 -4.80
CA SER A 3 -12.22 -14.69 -5.20
C SER A 3 -13.23 -14.50 -4.07
N ASP A 4 -12.82 -14.64 -2.80
CA ASP A 4 -13.72 -14.39 -1.66
C ASP A 4 -13.93 -12.89 -1.42
N PHE A 5 -12.95 -12.05 -1.78
CA PHE A 5 -13.07 -10.59 -1.72
C PHE A 5 -13.93 -10.03 -2.86
N ASP A 6 -14.04 -10.74 -3.98
CA ASP A 6 -14.89 -10.41 -5.13
C ASP A 6 -16.40 -10.69 -4.89
N ARG A 7 -16.88 -10.45 -3.67
CA ARG A 7 -18.27 -10.67 -3.26
C ARG A 7 -18.86 -9.43 -2.59
N GLY A 8 -20.19 -9.28 -2.70
CA GLY A 8 -20.92 -8.21 -2.03
C GLY A 8 -20.45 -6.82 -2.47
N ILE A 9 -20.22 -5.93 -1.50
CA ILE A 9 -19.83 -4.54 -1.74
C ILE A 9 -18.35 -4.35 -2.10
N MET A 10 -17.51 -5.37 -1.91
CA MET A 10 -16.06 -5.29 -2.17
C MET A 10 -15.67 -5.79 -3.57
N LYS A 11 -16.65 -6.09 -4.43
CA LYS A 11 -16.45 -6.53 -5.80
C LYS A 11 -16.06 -5.35 -6.70
N PHE A 12 -14.78 -5.03 -6.73
CA PHE A 12 -14.21 -3.98 -7.58
C PHE A 12 -13.59 -4.58 -8.84
N LYS A 13 -14.09 -4.17 -10.01
CA LYS A 13 -13.63 -4.69 -11.28
C LYS A 13 -12.13 -4.40 -11.47
N GLY A 14 -11.33 -5.47 -11.56
CA GLY A 14 -9.89 -5.37 -11.85
C GLY A 14 -9.00 -5.05 -10.65
N ALA A 15 -9.56 -4.93 -9.44
CA ALA A 15 -8.78 -4.70 -8.22
C ALA A 15 -7.82 -5.87 -7.91
N ASP A 16 -8.25 -7.10 -8.20
CA ASP A 16 -7.45 -8.31 -8.03
C ASP A 16 -6.46 -8.57 -9.18
N SER A 17 -6.34 -7.65 -10.15
CA SER A 17 -5.37 -7.82 -11.23
C SER A 17 -3.93 -7.69 -10.70
N PRO A 18 -2.97 -8.51 -11.17
CA PRO A 18 -1.58 -8.45 -10.69
C PRO A 18 -0.96 -7.06 -10.80
N ILE A 19 -1.34 -6.30 -11.84
CA ILE A 19 -0.88 -4.93 -12.08
C ILE A 19 -1.42 -3.98 -11.00
N ALA A 20 -2.72 -4.03 -10.71
CA ALA A 20 -3.35 -3.19 -9.69
C ALA A 20 -2.78 -3.48 -8.29
N ILE A 21 -2.56 -4.75 -7.97
CA ILE A 21 -1.94 -5.18 -6.70
C ILE A 21 -0.51 -4.65 -6.61
N THR A 22 0.29 -4.78 -7.67
CA THR A 22 1.69 -4.33 -7.66
C THR A 22 1.78 -2.81 -7.45
N LEU A 23 0.97 -2.03 -8.16
CA LEU A 23 0.95 -0.57 -8.03
C LEU A 23 0.50 -0.12 -6.64
N SER A 24 -0.57 -0.73 -6.11
CA SER A 24 -1.06 -0.40 -4.77
C SER A 24 -0.07 -0.80 -3.68
N ALA A 25 0.60 -1.95 -3.81
CA ALA A 25 1.66 -2.36 -2.90
C ALA A 25 2.84 -1.39 -2.88
N VAL A 26 3.31 -0.94 -4.05
CA VAL A 26 4.40 0.05 -4.13
C VAL A 26 4.00 1.36 -3.46
N LEU A 27 2.76 1.84 -3.67
CA LEU A 27 2.27 3.05 -3.02
C LEU A 27 2.20 2.92 -1.50
N VAL A 28 1.60 1.84 -0.99
CA VAL A 28 1.42 1.62 0.45
C VAL A 28 2.78 1.43 1.14
N LEU A 29 3.64 0.56 0.61
CA LEU A 29 4.96 0.31 1.19
C LEU A 29 5.88 1.52 1.06
N GLY A 30 5.84 2.22 -0.08
CA GLY A 30 6.59 3.45 -0.30
C GLY A 30 6.19 4.54 0.69
N ALA A 31 4.89 4.71 0.97
CA ALA A 31 4.42 5.65 1.97
C ALA A 31 4.91 5.29 3.37
N ILE A 32 4.82 4.01 3.77
CA ILE A 32 5.30 3.54 5.07
C ILE A 32 6.81 3.80 5.21
N LEU A 33 7.62 3.42 4.21
CA LEU A 33 9.06 3.65 4.23
C LEU A 33 9.40 5.14 4.27
N GLY A 34 8.68 5.96 3.50
CA GLY A 34 8.83 7.41 3.51
C GLY A 34 8.54 8.01 4.90
N LEU A 35 7.48 7.56 5.57
CA LEU A 35 7.14 7.99 6.92
C LEU A 35 8.18 7.55 7.95
N VAL A 36 8.68 6.32 7.87
CA VAL A 36 9.75 5.82 8.75
C VAL A 36 11.02 6.64 8.55
N TRP A 37 11.44 6.84 7.30
CA TRP A 37 12.61 7.64 6.96
C TRP A 37 12.50 9.07 7.49
N TRP A 38 11.35 9.71 7.25
CA TRP A 38 11.06 11.06 7.69
C TRP A 38 11.03 11.16 9.22
N SER A 39 10.44 10.18 9.91
CA SER A 39 10.40 10.12 11.37
C SER A 39 11.80 10.03 11.97
N LEU A 40 12.66 9.15 11.43
CA LEU A 40 14.04 9.01 11.89
C LEU A 40 14.84 10.31 11.70
N HIS A 41 14.71 10.95 10.53
CA HIS A 41 15.41 12.21 10.27
C HIS A 41 14.91 13.35 11.15
N SER A 42 13.60 13.48 11.29
CA SER A 42 13.01 14.56 12.08
C SER A 42 13.32 14.41 13.57
N ALA A 43 13.39 13.17 14.08
CA ALA A 43 13.62 12.92 15.50
C ALA A 43 15.10 12.94 15.90
N TYR A 44 16.01 12.49 15.03
CA TYR A 44 17.40 12.24 15.40
C TYR A 44 18.45 12.97 14.56
N VAL A 45 18.10 13.44 13.36
CA VAL A 45 19.07 14.08 12.44
C VAL A 45 18.94 15.60 12.46
N PHE A 46 17.71 16.11 12.50
CA PHE A 46 17.44 17.56 12.51
C PHE A 46 17.21 18.14 13.91
N HIS A 47 17.37 17.33 14.95
CA HIS A 47 17.30 17.72 16.36
C HIS A 47 18.67 17.49 17.01
#